data_AF-A0A0C2UMJ7-F1
#
_entry.id   AF-A0A0C2UMJ7-F1
#
_cell.length_a   1.000
_cell.length_b   1.000
_cell.length_c   1.000
_cell.angle_alpha   90.00
_cell.angle_beta   90.00
_cell.angle_gamma   90.00
#
_symmetry.space_group_name_H-M   'P 1'
#
loop_
_entity.id
_entity.type
_entity.pdbx_description
1 polymer ?
#
loop_
_entity_poly.entity_id
_entity_poly.type
_entity_poly.pdbx_seq_one_letter_code
_entity_poly.pdbx_strand_id
1 'polypeptide(L)'
;MQRLNLTIDEKLYEQVRAFSFVQKKSISQIIRESLTEYINNNAHAKQKAQLVLEAEDEKEILDILANDDFVSHGDFKSKFNL
;
A
#
# COMPACT_ATOMS: atom_id res chain seq x y z
N MET A 1 -6.68 0.62 6.46
CA MET A 1 -5.27 0.71 6.90
C MET A 1 -4.71 -0.69 7.03
N GLN A 2 -3.57 -0.99 6.40
CA GLN A 2 -2.90 -2.29 6.54
C GLN A 2 -1.82 -2.22 7.63
N ARG A 3 -1.61 -3.29 8.39
CA ARG A 3 -0.60 -3.37 9.47
C ARG A 3 0.65 -4.09 8.96
N LEU A 4 1.80 -3.47 9.16
CA LEU A 4 3.11 -4.08 8.90
C LEU A 4 3.76 -4.46 10.23
N ASN A 5 4.11 -5.74 10.39
CA ASN A 5 4.92 -6.22 11.52
C ASN A 5 6.32 -6.55 10.99
N LEU A 6 7.36 -6.03 11.65
CA LEU A 6 8.75 -6.19 11.25
C LEU A 6 9.56 -6.73 12.43
N THR A 7 10.49 -7.63 12.12
CA THR A 7 11.55 -8.05 13.03
C THR A 7 12.85 -7.45 12.52
N ILE A 8 13.56 -6.75 13.39
CA ILE A 8 14.88 -6.19 13.10
C ILE A 8 15.86 -6.66 14.18
N ASP A 9 17.14 -6.66 13.87
CA ASP A 9 18.16 -7.02 14.84
C ASP A 9 18.26 -5.99 15.97
N GLU A 10 18.76 -6.45 17.11
CA GLU A 10 18.87 -5.65 18.33
C GLU A 10 19.72 -4.39 18.14
N LYS A 11 20.83 -4.51 17.41
CA LYS A 11 21.74 -3.38 17.18
C LYS A 11 21.06 -2.28 16.37
N LEU A 12 20.37 -2.64 15.30
CA LEU A 12 19.60 -1.69 14.50
C LEU A 12 18.46 -1.07 15.31
N TYR A 13 17.77 -1.87 16.12
CA TYR A 13 16.69 -1.38 16.97
C TYR A 13 17.17 -0.32 17.98
N GLU A 14 18.30 -0.54 18.67
CA GLU A 14 18.86 0.44 19.60
C GLU A 14 19.30 1.72 18.91
N GLN A 15 19.89 1.62 17.70
CA GLN A 15 20.21 2.79 16.89
C GLN A 15 18.96 3.59 16.53
N VAL A 16 17.91 2.92 16.04
CA VAL A 16 16.65 3.58 15.64
C VAL A 16 15.94 4.17 16.85
N ARG A 17 15.99 3.53 18.02
CA ARG A 17 15.47 4.08 19.28
C ARG A 17 16.16 5.40 19.64
N ALA A 18 17.49 5.45 19.59
CA ALA A 18 18.24 6.68 19.87
C ALA A 18 17.92 7.79 18.86
N PHE A 19 17.89 7.46 17.57
CA PHE A 19 17.51 8.42 16.51
C PHE A 19 16.07 8.93 16.68
N SER A 20 15.13 8.05 17.02
CA SER A 20 13.73 8.37 17.29
C SER A 20 13.60 9.41 18.40
N PHE A 21 14.38 9.27 19.48
CA PHE A 21 14.42 10.23 20.57
C PHE A 21 14.96 11.60 20.12
N VAL A 22 16.10 11.64 19.43
CA VAL A 22 16.72 12.89 18.97
C VAL A 22 15.83 13.63 17.98
N GLN A 23 15.25 12.92 17.02
CA GLN A 23 14.41 13.50 15.96
C GLN A 23 12.97 13.78 16.42
N LYS A 24 12.58 13.33 17.62
CA LYS A 24 11.20 13.39 18.13
C LYS A 24 10.18 12.77 17.18
N LYS A 25 10.57 11.69 16.49
CA LYS A 25 9.71 10.94 15.56
C LYS A 25 9.55 9.51 16.06
N SER A 26 8.35 8.97 16.02
CA SER A 26 8.14 7.55 16.33
C SER A 26 8.89 6.66 15.35
N ILE A 27 9.32 5.47 15.79
CA ILE A 27 9.95 4.47 14.91
C ILE A 27 9.06 4.16 13.70
N SER A 28 7.75 4.04 13.90
CA SER A 28 6.78 3.82 12.81
C SER A 28 6.74 4.97 11.81
N GLN A 29 6.90 6.21 12.27
CA GLN A 29 6.99 7.37 11.37
C GLN A 29 8.28 7.34 10.56
N ILE A 30 9.41 7.04 11.20
CA ILE A 30 10.71 6.91 10.53
C ILE A 30 10.62 5.85 9.43
N ILE A 31 10.09 4.66 9.75
CA ILE A 31 9.92 3.58 8.76
C ILE A 31 9.03 4.01 7.60
N ARG A 32 7.91 4.69 7.86
CA ARG A 32 7.03 5.19 6.79
C ARG A 32 7.73 6.20 5.88
N GLU A 33 8.46 7.15 6.47
CA GLU A 33 9.20 8.16 5.71
C GLU A 33 10.31 7.51 4.88
N SER A 34 11.10 6.62 5.48
CA SER A 34 12.17 5.90 4.78
C SER A 34 11.66 5.01 3.65
N LEU A 35 10.53 4.30 3.84
CA LEU A 35 9.90 3.52 2.76
C LEU A 35 9.39 4.42 1.64
N THR A 36 8.78 5.56 1.98
CA THR A 36 8.29 6.53 0.99
C THR A 36 9.44 7.10 0.18
N GLU A 37 10.53 7.47 0.83
CA GLU A 37 11.75 7.96 0.20
C GLU A 37 12.39 6.89 -0.70
N TYR A 38 12.50 5.65 -0.21
CA TYR A 38 13.02 4.53 -1.00
C TYR A 38 12.21 4.32 -2.28
N ILE A 39 10.88 4.31 -2.21
CA ILE A 39 10.02 4.16 -3.39
C ILE A 39 10.21 5.33 -4.37
N ASN A 40 10.26 6.56 -3.87
CA ASN A 40 10.35 7.76 -4.71
C ASN A 40 11.72 7.91 -5.39
N ASN A 41 12.80 7.48 -4.74
CA ASN A 41 14.15 7.58 -5.29
C ASN A 41 14.46 6.48 -6.34
N ASN A 42 13.60 5.48 -6.48
CA ASN A 42 13.78 4.38 -7.43
C ASN A 42 12.82 4.49 -8.63
N ALA A 43 12.96 5.54 -9.44
CA ALA A 43 12.02 5.90 -10.51
C ALA A 43 11.68 4.76 -11.49
N HIS A 44 12.67 4.01 -11.96
CA HIS A 44 12.44 2.88 -12.88
C HIS A 44 11.70 1.71 -12.21
N ALA A 45 12.03 1.38 -10.95
CA ALA A 45 11.33 0.33 -10.23
C ALA A 45 9.91 0.76 -9.88
N LYS A 46 9.70 2.03 -9.53
CA LYS A 46 8.39 2.63 -9.27
C LYS A 46 7.48 2.55 -10.50
N GLN A 47 7.97 2.90 -11.69
CA GLN A 47 7.21 2.76 -12.94
C GLN A 47 6.80 1.30 -13.20
N LYS A 48 7.72 0.34 -13.03
CA LYS A 48 7.41 -1.07 -13.20
C LYS A 48 6.39 -1.58 -12.18
N ALA A 49 6.53 -1.18 -10.91
CA ALA A 49 5.59 -1.55 -9.86
C ALA A 49 4.19 -0.98 -10.16
N GLN A 50 4.11 0.26 -10.65
CA GLN A 50 2.85 0.88 -11.04
C GLN A 50 2.16 0.10 -12.17
N LEU A 51 2.91 -0.29 -13.22
CA LEU A 51 2.37 -1.12 -14.31
C LEU A 51 1.82 -2.47 -13.82
N VAL A 52 2.45 -3.08 -12.82
CA VAL A 52 1.98 -4.35 -12.24
C VAL A 52 0.67 -4.14 -11.47
N LEU A 53 0.56 -3.05 -10.70
CA LEU A 53 -0.66 -2.71 -9.98
C LEU A 53 -1.81 -2.40 -10.94
N GLU A 54 -1.55 -1.61 -11.99
CA GLU A 54 -2.54 -1.27 -13.01
C GLU A 54 -2.99 -2.48 -13.83
N ALA A 55 -2.11 -3.46 -14.06
CA ALA A 55 -2.46 -4.68 -14.77
C ALA A 55 -3.48 -5.55 -14.04
N GLU A 56 -3.51 -5.53 -12.70
CA GLU A 56 -4.54 -6.22 -11.92
C GLU A 56 -5.90 -5.54 -12.09
N ASP A 57 -5.94 -4.21 -12.00
CA ASP A 57 -7.15 -3.41 -12.21
C ASP A 57 -7.69 -3.55 -13.65
N GLU A 58 -6.81 -3.50 -14.65
CA GLU A 58 -7.18 -3.68 -16.07
C GLU A 58 -7.79 -5.05 -16.30
N LYS A 59 -7.20 -6.11 -15.72
CA LYS A 59 -7.74 -7.47 -15.81
C LYS A 59 -9.13 -7.56 -15.19
N GLU A 60 -9.35 -6.98 -14.02
CA GLU A 60 -10.66 -6.96 -13.37
C GLU A 60 -11.71 -6.28 -14.26
N ILE A 61 -11.38 -5.12 -14.83
CA ILE A 61 -12.29 -4.39 -15.73
C ILE A 61 -12.61 -5.21 -16.97
N LEU A 62 -11.61 -5.83 -17.60
CA LEU A 62 -11.80 -6.67 -18.78
C LEU A 62 -12.67 -7.90 -18.47
N ASP A 63 -12.49 -8.53 -17.30
CA ASP A 63 -13.30 -9.66 -16.86
C ASP A 63 -14.77 -9.23 -16.63
N ILE A 64 -15.02 -8.07 -16.01
CA ILE A 64 -16.39 -7.51 -15.83
C ILE A 64 -17.04 -7.26 -17.20
N LEU A 65 -16.31 -6.64 -18.13
CA LEU A 65 -16.82 -6.34 -19.47
C LEU A 65 -17.10 -7.61 -20.29
N ALA A 66 -16.23 -8.62 -20.17
CA ALA A 66 -16.37 -9.88 -20.91
C ALA A 66 -17.56 -10.71 -20.42
N ASN A 67 -17.85 -10.67 -19.11
CA ASN A 67 -18.90 -11.47 -18.49
C ASN A 67 -20.22 -10.71 -18.25
N ASP A 68 -20.29 -9.42 -18.60
CA ASP A 68 -21.43 -8.53 -18.32
C ASP A 68 -21.83 -8.57 -16.84
N ASP A 69 -20.84 -8.62 -15.96
CA ASP A 69 -20.99 -8.80 -14.50
C ASP A 69 -21.42 -7.50 -13.80
N PHE A 70 -22.29 -6.74 -14.45
CA PHE A 70 -22.88 -5.52 -13.92
C PHE A 70 -24.10 -5.83 -13.06
N VAL A 71 -24.20 -5.19 -11.91
CA VAL A 71 -25.42 -5.23 -11.09
C VAL A 71 -26.28 -4.01 -11.36
N SER A 72 -27.59 -4.20 -11.40
CA SER A 72 -28.51 -3.06 -11.54
C SER A 72 -28.47 -2.19 -10.27
N HIS A 73 -28.80 -0.91 -10.41
CA HIS A 73 -28.90 0.01 -9.28
C HIS A 73 -29.90 -0.45 -8.21
N GLY A 74 -30.97 -1.14 -8.64
CA GLY A 74 -31.97 -1.71 -7.74
C GLY A 74 -31.41 -2.87 -6.92
N ASP A 75 -30.69 -3.79 -7.57
CA ASP A 75 -30.07 -4.94 -6.92
C ASP A 75 -28.96 -4.50 -5.96
N PHE A 76 -28.19 -3.48 -6.33
CA PHE A 76 -27.19 -2.86 -5.47
C PHE A 76 -27.82 -2.30 -4.18
N LYS A 77 -28.87 -1.48 -4.30
CA LYS A 77 -29.58 -0.91 -3.14
C LYS A 77 -30.14 -1.98 -2.21
N SER A 78 -30.76 -3.00 -2.78
CA SER A 78 -31.31 -4.13 -2.03
C SER A 78 -30.22 -4.90 -1.27
N LYS A 79 -29.08 -5.18 -1.92
CA LYS A 79 -27.97 -5.95 -1.33
C LYS A 79 -27.25 -5.21 -0.20
N PHE A 80 -27.14 -3.89 -0.28
CA PHE A 80 -26.41 -3.06 0.70
C PHE A 80 -27.32 -2.28 1.67
N ASN A 81 -28.64 -2.47 1.57
CA ASN A 81 -29.65 -1.85 2.42
C ASN A 81 -29.57 -0.30 2.42
N LEU A 82 -29.47 0.27 1.19
CA LEU A 82 -29.32 1.70 0.89
C LEU A 82 -30.57 2.33 0.29
#